data_AF-U9T461-F1
#
_entry.id   AF-U9T461-F1
#
_cell.length_a   1.000
_cell.length_b   1.000
_cell.length_c   1.000
_cell.angle_alpha   90.00
_cell.angle_beta   90.00
_cell.angle_gamma   90.00
#
_symmetry.space_group_name_H-M   'P 1'
#
loop_
_entity.id
_entity.type
_entity.pdbx_description
1 polymer ?
#
loop_
_entity_poly.entity_id
_entity_poly.type
_entity_poly.pdbx_seq_one_letter_code
_entity_poly.pdbx_strand_id
1 'polypeptide(L)'
;MTIALERYLIPMISKDQENSYKLALARICTTLTRGWFRQFAIDNHPRVSNLDKDLLSIANDIIEKCPIKQKRPDIIEHDPEIQAIFESIRPYTETISSFDEIEGDYTEGGRTGIKITSPVNNDVSVTAIITIMHMFNNEVCNPYARWTASVVILPTYDLEILSDDDDRDSVNMRYVDISFEDPLKIHPYHASRLRKFSKLTSKHTFVLGINANTATGGSWEGGDIWEPIHIKVRSADYVASLLEIPELTGDLLFKYVLDCLKPILTNNGDTPLKHWINKLKGKGAIPIEPKQHPWYYAWNYKLNRKSK
;
A
#
# COMPACT_ATOMS: atom_id res chain seq x y z
N MET A 1 -21.30 8.35 -20.98
CA MET A 1 -21.38 7.16 -21.85
C MET A 1 -20.01 6.59 -22.21
N THR A 2 -19.20 7.22 -23.06
CA THR A 2 -17.88 6.69 -23.48
C THR A 2 -16.97 6.34 -22.31
N ILE A 3 -16.90 7.22 -21.30
CA ILE A 3 -16.11 6.98 -20.09
C ILE A 3 -16.64 5.77 -19.28
N ALA A 4 -17.96 5.56 -19.25
CA ALA A 4 -18.57 4.41 -18.59
C ALA A 4 -18.17 3.10 -19.29
N LEU A 5 -18.17 3.11 -20.63
CA LEU A 5 -17.74 1.99 -21.46
C LEU A 5 -16.24 1.71 -21.30
N GLU A 6 -15.38 2.70 -21.58
CA GLU A 6 -13.92 2.52 -21.61
C GLU A 6 -13.30 2.20 -20.26
N ARG A 7 -13.89 2.68 -19.16
CA ARG A 7 -13.26 2.57 -17.83
C ARG A 7 -13.91 1.59 -16.90
N TYR A 8 -15.15 1.18 -17.16
CA TYR A 8 -15.88 0.33 -16.20
C TYR A 8 -16.39 -0.94 -16.87
N LEU A 9 -17.12 -0.83 -17.99
CA LEU A 9 -17.74 -1.98 -18.64
C LEU A 9 -16.76 -2.80 -19.49
N ILE A 10 -16.01 -2.17 -20.39
CA ILE A 10 -15.03 -2.86 -21.26
C ILE A 10 -13.91 -3.51 -20.42
N PRO A 11 -13.34 -2.83 -19.40
CA PRO A 11 -12.38 -3.46 -18.49
C PRO A 11 -13.01 -4.42 -17.46
N MET A 12 -14.34 -4.57 -17.46
CA MET A 12 -15.11 -5.38 -16.50
C MET A 12 -14.89 -5.01 -15.02
N ILE A 13 -14.52 -3.76 -14.72
CA ILE A 13 -14.39 -3.23 -13.35
C ILE A 13 -15.76 -3.15 -12.66
N SER A 14 -16.81 -2.87 -13.42
CA SER A 14 -18.20 -2.98 -12.96
C SER A 14 -19.00 -3.69 -14.04
N LYS A 15 -19.81 -4.67 -13.64
CA LYS A 15 -20.71 -5.41 -14.54
C LYS A 15 -22.09 -4.75 -14.69
N ASP A 16 -22.35 -3.74 -13.87
CA ASP A 16 -23.61 -3.02 -13.86
C ASP A 16 -23.47 -1.70 -14.63
N GLN A 17 -24.29 -1.52 -15.66
CA GLN A 17 -24.22 -0.33 -16.51
C GLN A 17 -24.64 0.94 -15.79
N GLU A 18 -25.60 0.86 -14.87
CA GLU A 18 -26.13 2.02 -14.17
C GLU A 18 -25.08 2.57 -13.19
N ASN A 19 -24.45 1.69 -12.42
CA ASN A 19 -23.34 2.00 -11.55
C ASN A 19 -22.14 2.50 -12.35
N SER A 20 -21.80 1.87 -13.47
CA SER A 20 -20.73 2.33 -14.36
C SER A 20 -20.99 3.74 -14.90
N TYR A 21 -22.23 4.05 -15.23
CA TYR A 21 -22.65 5.36 -15.68
C TYR A 21 -22.61 6.39 -14.55
N LYS A 22 -23.12 6.06 -13.36
CA LYS A 22 -23.04 6.90 -12.16
C LYS A 22 -21.59 7.21 -11.79
N LEU A 23 -20.71 6.22 -11.81
CA LEU A 23 -19.27 6.41 -11.57
C LEU A 23 -18.64 7.33 -12.61
N ALA A 24 -19.01 7.18 -13.89
CA ALA A 24 -18.54 8.07 -14.96
C ALA A 24 -19.06 9.51 -14.79
N LEU A 25 -20.32 9.70 -14.42
CA LEU A 25 -20.90 11.03 -14.15
C LEU A 25 -20.30 11.68 -12.92
N ALA A 26 -20.18 10.94 -11.82
CA ALA A 26 -19.49 11.38 -10.63
C ALA A 26 -18.09 11.85 -11.00
N ARG A 27 -17.36 11.04 -11.79
CA ARG A 27 -16.04 11.41 -12.29
C ARG A 27 -16.05 12.68 -13.14
N ILE A 28 -17.04 12.91 -14.01
CA ILE A 28 -17.14 14.14 -14.81
C ILE A 28 -17.36 15.36 -13.93
N CYS A 29 -18.28 15.25 -12.95
CA CYS A 29 -18.68 16.31 -12.05
C CYS A 29 -17.63 16.62 -10.99
N THR A 30 -16.76 15.65 -10.67
CA THR A 30 -15.70 15.82 -9.67
C THR A 30 -14.34 16.00 -10.32
N THR A 31 -13.89 15.03 -11.13
CA THR A 31 -12.46 14.85 -11.40
C THR A 31 -11.97 15.00 -12.84
N LEU A 32 -12.83 14.79 -13.82
CA LEU A 32 -12.42 14.78 -15.22
C LEU A 32 -12.44 16.18 -15.83
N THR A 33 -13.33 17.05 -15.36
CA THR A 33 -13.50 18.43 -15.85
C THR A 33 -13.09 19.44 -14.78
N ARG A 34 -12.73 20.66 -15.18
CA ARG A 34 -12.30 21.75 -14.28
C ARG A 34 -12.96 23.08 -14.63
N GLY A 35 -12.95 24.00 -13.66
CA GLY A 35 -13.45 25.36 -13.83
C GLY A 35 -14.90 25.38 -14.30
N TRP A 36 -15.19 26.20 -15.31
CA TRP A 36 -16.53 26.36 -15.85
C TRP A 36 -17.17 25.04 -16.31
N PHE A 37 -16.40 24.13 -16.93
CA PHE A 37 -16.92 22.85 -17.40
C PHE A 37 -17.39 21.93 -16.26
N ARG A 38 -16.73 22.00 -15.10
CA ARG A 38 -17.16 21.26 -13.90
C ARG A 38 -18.45 21.81 -13.34
N GLN A 39 -18.52 23.13 -13.19
CA GLN A 39 -19.72 23.79 -12.70
C GLN A 39 -20.91 23.51 -13.62
N PHE A 40 -20.70 23.64 -14.93
CA PHE A 40 -21.69 23.29 -15.94
C PHE A 40 -22.17 21.82 -15.83
N ALA A 41 -21.25 20.88 -15.59
CA ALA A 41 -21.61 19.48 -15.42
C ALA A 41 -22.39 19.20 -14.13
N ILE A 42 -22.02 19.84 -13.02
CA ILE A 42 -22.73 19.75 -11.73
C ILE A 42 -24.14 20.33 -11.88
N ASP A 43 -24.27 21.52 -12.45
CA ASP A 43 -25.55 22.22 -12.60
C ASP A 43 -26.53 21.44 -13.50
N ASN A 44 -26.00 20.68 -14.47
CA ASN A 44 -26.80 19.85 -15.37
C ASN A 44 -26.88 18.38 -14.95
N HIS A 45 -26.24 17.97 -13.85
CA HIS A 45 -26.22 16.57 -13.39
C HIS A 45 -27.64 15.96 -13.27
N PRO A 46 -28.64 16.64 -12.67
CA PRO A 46 -30.00 16.08 -12.58
C PRO A 46 -30.65 15.78 -13.93
N ARG A 47 -30.22 16.46 -15.00
CA ARG A 47 -30.76 16.25 -16.36
C ARG A 47 -30.11 15.06 -17.06
N VAL A 48 -28.88 14.72 -16.68
CA VAL A 48 -28.09 13.67 -17.33
C VAL A 48 -27.88 12.44 -16.45
N SER A 49 -28.39 12.44 -15.22
CA SER A 49 -28.22 11.37 -14.23
C SER A 49 -28.89 10.06 -14.64
N ASN A 50 -29.92 10.14 -15.48
CA ASN A 50 -30.61 8.97 -16.00
C ASN A 50 -29.85 8.41 -17.19
N LEU A 51 -29.56 7.12 -17.14
CA LEU A 51 -28.97 6.40 -18.27
C LEU A 51 -30.06 6.11 -19.31
N ASP A 52 -29.95 6.70 -20.49
CA ASP A 52 -30.93 6.59 -21.59
C ASP A 52 -30.59 5.46 -22.59
N LYS A 53 -29.39 4.88 -22.49
CA LYS A 53 -28.84 3.96 -23.49
C LYS A 53 -28.29 2.68 -22.87
N ASP A 54 -28.49 1.58 -23.57
CA ASP A 54 -27.96 0.27 -23.21
C ASP A 54 -26.45 0.20 -23.46
N LEU A 55 -25.67 0.44 -22.43
CA LEU A 55 -24.21 0.39 -22.50
C LEU A 55 -23.69 -1.05 -22.50
N LEU A 56 -24.44 -2.01 -21.96
CA LEU A 56 -24.04 -3.41 -21.95
C LEU A 56 -24.04 -3.99 -23.36
N SER A 57 -25.09 -3.72 -24.14
CA SER A 57 -25.14 -4.13 -25.54
C SER A 57 -23.97 -3.53 -26.35
N ILE A 58 -23.67 -2.23 -26.16
CA ILE A 58 -22.55 -1.56 -26.83
C ILE A 58 -21.20 -2.16 -26.39
N ALA A 59 -21.03 -2.42 -25.09
CA ALA A 59 -19.80 -3.01 -24.57
C ALA A 59 -19.57 -4.42 -25.15
N ASN A 60 -20.62 -5.25 -25.21
CA ASN A 60 -20.54 -6.60 -25.75
C ASN A 60 -20.19 -6.58 -27.25
N ASP A 61 -20.83 -5.73 -28.05
CA ASP A 61 -20.50 -5.56 -29.47
C ASP A 61 -19.04 -5.14 -29.69
N ILE A 62 -18.52 -4.24 -28.85
CA ILE A 62 -17.11 -3.82 -28.89
C ILE A 62 -16.17 -4.97 -28.50
N ILE A 63 -16.50 -5.72 -27.44
CA ILE A 63 -15.69 -6.85 -26.95
C ILE A 63 -15.65 -7.99 -27.98
N GLU A 64 -16.78 -8.28 -28.63
CA GLU A 64 -16.87 -9.29 -29.70
C GLU A 64 -16.05 -8.89 -30.93
N LYS A 65 -16.13 -7.63 -31.36
CA LYS A 65 -15.39 -7.12 -32.52
C LYS A 65 -13.90 -6.92 -32.25
N CYS A 66 -13.55 -6.59 -31.01
CA CYS A 66 -12.20 -6.34 -30.54
C CYS A 66 -11.97 -7.14 -29.26
N PRO A 67 -11.54 -8.41 -29.35
CA PRO A 67 -11.20 -9.20 -28.18
C PRO A 67 -9.97 -8.59 -27.49
N ILE A 68 -10.21 -7.66 -26.57
CA ILE A 68 -9.18 -7.00 -25.78
C ILE A 68 -8.60 -8.05 -24.84
N LYS A 69 -7.28 -8.25 -24.90
CA LYS A 69 -6.56 -9.06 -23.90
C LYS A 69 -6.90 -8.49 -22.54
N GLN A 70 -7.62 -9.26 -21.74
CA GLN A 70 -7.91 -8.95 -20.35
C GLN A 70 -6.64 -8.41 -19.70
N LYS A 71 -6.75 -7.29 -19.00
CA LYS A 71 -5.69 -6.87 -18.09
C LYS A 71 -5.69 -7.93 -16.99
N ARG A 72 -4.94 -9.02 -17.18
CA ARG A 72 -4.71 -10.02 -16.14
C ARG A 72 -4.34 -9.25 -14.88
N PRO A 73 -4.86 -9.61 -13.70
CA PRO A 73 -4.31 -9.07 -12.46
C PRO A 73 -2.79 -9.18 -12.55
N ASP A 74 -2.05 -8.17 -12.07
CA ASP A 74 -0.59 -8.22 -12.02
C ASP A 74 -0.20 -9.33 -11.03
N ILE A 75 -0.29 -10.59 -11.47
CA ILE A 75 0.15 -11.76 -10.74
C ILE A 75 1.67 -11.66 -10.73
N ILE A 76 2.24 -11.57 -9.54
CA ILE A 76 3.66 -11.75 -9.32
C ILE A 76 3.91 -13.23 -9.59
N GLU A 77 4.53 -13.53 -10.73
CA GLU A 77 4.93 -14.88 -11.09
C GLU A 77 6.36 -15.06 -10.59
N HIS A 78 6.51 -15.84 -9.52
CA HIS A 78 7.82 -16.22 -8.99
C HIS A 78 8.45 -17.29 -9.87
N ASP A 79 9.77 -17.40 -9.85
CA ASP A 79 10.43 -18.54 -10.48
C ASP A 79 10.01 -19.86 -9.76
N PRO A 80 10.14 -21.02 -10.44
CA PRO A 80 9.69 -22.29 -9.88
C PRO A 80 10.34 -22.68 -8.55
N GLU A 81 11.58 -22.23 -8.31
CA GLU A 81 12.33 -22.53 -7.09
C GLU A 81 11.77 -21.73 -5.90
N ILE A 82 11.57 -20.42 -6.06
CA ILE A 82 10.90 -19.57 -5.07
C ILE A 82 9.49 -20.08 -4.80
N GLN A 83 8.74 -20.47 -5.84
CA GLN A 83 7.39 -21.00 -5.66
C GLN A 83 7.41 -22.29 -4.84
N ALA A 84 8.36 -23.20 -5.10
CA ALA A 84 8.49 -24.44 -4.33
C ALA A 84 8.80 -24.15 -2.84
N ILE A 85 9.68 -23.19 -2.56
CA ILE A 85 9.95 -22.75 -1.18
C ILE A 85 8.67 -22.21 -0.54
N PHE A 86 7.94 -21.33 -1.23
CA PHE A 86 6.71 -20.73 -0.68
C PHE A 86 5.62 -21.78 -0.41
N GLU A 87 5.46 -22.76 -1.30
CA GLU A 87 4.51 -23.86 -1.10
C GLU A 87 4.94 -24.79 0.05
N SER A 88 6.23 -24.92 0.35
CA SER A 88 6.68 -25.70 1.51
C SER A 88 6.38 -25.00 2.85
N ILE A 89 6.27 -23.67 2.86
CA ILE A 89 6.04 -22.84 4.07
C ILE A 89 4.54 -22.59 4.28
N ARG A 90 3.75 -22.56 3.20
CA ARG A 90 2.31 -22.25 3.23
C ARG A 90 1.50 -23.10 4.23
N PRO A 91 1.71 -24.41 4.40
CA PRO A 91 0.99 -25.21 5.39
C PRO A 91 1.25 -24.80 6.85
N TYR A 92 2.37 -24.12 7.12
CA TYR A 92 2.80 -23.68 8.44
C TYR A 92 2.54 -22.19 8.68
N THR A 93 1.80 -21.56 7.77
CA THR A 93 1.51 -20.13 7.81
C THR A 93 0.06 -19.89 8.17
N GLU A 94 -0.16 -19.18 9.26
CA GLU A 94 -1.47 -18.83 9.77
C GLU A 94 -1.70 -17.32 9.64
N THR A 95 -2.85 -16.92 9.11
CA THR A 95 -3.25 -15.51 9.11
C THR A 95 -3.73 -15.11 10.49
N ILE A 96 -3.23 -13.99 11.01
CA ILE A 96 -3.70 -13.42 12.26
C ILE A 96 -5.08 -12.80 12.01
N SER A 97 -6.09 -13.29 12.71
CA SER A 97 -7.51 -12.99 12.44
C SER A 97 -7.91 -11.56 12.79
N SER A 98 -7.28 -10.96 13.78
CA SER A 98 -7.60 -9.62 14.25
C SER A 98 -6.41 -8.97 14.94
N PHE A 99 -6.38 -7.64 14.89
CA PHE A 99 -5.47 -6.80 15.66
C PHE A 99 -6.28 -5.74 16.38
N ASP A 100 -5.74 -5.25 17.49
CA ASP A 100 -6.29 -4.06 18.14
C ASP A 100 -6.25 -2.87 17.18
N GLU A 101 -7.31 -2.07 17.23
CA GLU A 101 -7.43 -0.86 16.43
C GLU A 101 -6.33 0.15 16.78
N ILE A 102 -5.91 0.90 15.78
CA ILE A 102 -4.97 2.01 15.97
C ILE A 102 -5.80 3.27 16.09
N GLU A 103 -5.81 3.87 17.27
CA GLU A 103 -6.57 5.10 17.50
C GLU A 103 -5.75 6.33 17.11
N GLY A 104 -6.35 7.26 16.37
CA GLY A 104 -5.71 8.51 16.00
C GLY A 104 -6.69 9.50 15.35
N ASP A 105 -6.46 10.80 15.56
CA ASP A 105 -7.28 11.85 14.97
C ASP A 105 -7.13 11.86 13.45
N TYR A 106 -8.25 11.82 12.70
CA TYR A 106 -8.28 11.88 11.23
C TYR A 106 -7.38 10.84 10.54
N THR A 107 -7.23 9.68 11.18
CA THR A 107 -6.30 8.64 10.76
C THR A 107 -7.05 7.35 10.46
N GLU A 108 -6.87 6.83 9.25
CA GLU A 108 -7.29 5.49 8.84
C GLU A 108 -6.10 4.55 8.99
N GLY A 109 -6.15 3.66 9.98
CA GLY A 109 -5.11 2.68 10.26
C GLY A 109 -5.61 1.25 10.04
N GLY A 110 -4.74 0.38 9.54
CA GLY A 110 -5.05 -1.03 9.38
C GLY A 110 -3.83 -1.91 9.59
N ARG A 111 -4.07 -3.10 10.15
CA ARG A 111 -3.05 -4.13 10.34
C ARG A 111 -3.45 -5.44 9.69
N THR A 112 -2.47 -6.08 9.10
CA THR A 112 -2.55 -7.46 8.67
C THR A 112 -1.29 -8.19 9.10
N GLY A 113 -1.37 -9.49 9.31
CA GLY A 113 -0.21 -10.25 9.73
C GLY A 113 -0.39 -11.74 9.55
N ILE A 114 0.76 -12.40 9.53
CA ILE A 114 0.86 -13.85 9.48
C ILE A 114 1.82 -14.32 10.58
N LYS A 115 1.56 -15.53 11.08
CA LYS A 115 2.48 -16.29 11.90
C LYS A 115 2.98 -17.47 11.08
N ILE A 116 4.30 -17.66 11.05
CA ILE A 116 4.95 -18.79 10.38
C ILE A 116 5.59 -19.64 11.48
N THR A 117 5.12 -20.86 11.64
CA THR A 117 5.72 -21.83 12.55
C THR A 117 6.79 -22.60 11.80
N SER A 118 7.94 -22.86 12.42
CA SER A 118 8.99 -23.63 11.75
C SER A 118 8.52 -25.07 11.50
N PRO A 119 8.72 -25.62 10.29
CA PRO A 119 8.41 -27.01 9.99
C PRO A 119 9.39 -28.00 10.64
N VAL A 120 10.54 -27.51 11.12
CA VAL A 120 11.61 -28.30 11.76
C VAL A 120 11.47 -28.26 13.27
N ASN A 121 11.05 -27.12 13.83
CA ASN A 121 10.88 -26.93 15.26
C ASN A 121 9.57 -26.18 15.58
N ASN A 122 8.54 -26.92 15.99
CA ASN A 122 7.22 -26.37 16.27
C ASN A 122 7.20 -25.33 17.41
N ASP A 123 8.23 -25.28 18.26
CA ASP A 123 8.35 -24.28 19.32
C ASP A 123 8.87 -22.92 18.80
N VAL A 124 9.44 -22.91 17.59
CA VAL A 124 9.93 -21.69 16.95
C VAL A 124 8.88 -21.16 15.98
N SER A 125 8.50 -19.90 16.16
CA SER A 125 7.64 -19.19 15.24
C SER A 125 8.08 -17.75 15.05
N VAL A 126 7.75 -17.22 13.87
CA VAL A 126 8.01 -15.84 13.45
C VAL A 126 6.68 -15.20 13.12
N THR A 127 6.50 -13.98 13.60
CA THR A 127 5.33 -13.16 13.28
C THR A 127 5.74 -12.02 12.36
N ALA A 128 5.04 -11.87 11.26
CA ALA A 128 5.17 -10.75 10.34
C ALA A 128 3.90 -9.91 10.36
N ILE A 129 4.03 -8.61 10.67
CA ILE A 129 2.91 -7.67 10.75
C ILE A 129 3.19 -6.51 9.81
N ILE A 130 2.17 -6.16 9.02
CA ILE A 130 2.14 -4.94 8.23
C ILE A 130 1.16 -3.98 8.87
N THR A 131 1.64 -2.80 9.21
CA THR A 131 0.79 -1.67 9.62
C THR A 131 0.82 -0.62 8.54
N ILE A 132 -0.36 -0.17 8.10
CA ILE A 132 -0.54 0.94 7.16
C ILE A 132 -1.39 1.99 7.85
N MET A 133 -0.96 3.24 7.75
CA MET A 133 -1.71 4.38 8.24
C MET A 133 -1.79 5.45 7.16
N HIS A 134 -2.96 6.07 7.08
CA HIS A 134 -3.25 7.17 6.20
C HIS A 134 -3.89 8.29 7.02
N MET A 135 -3.29 9.48 6.98
CA MET A 135 -3.84 10.68 7.59
C MET A 135 -4.07 11.73 6.52
N PHE A 136 -5.20 12.41 6.58
CA PHE A 136 -5.51 13.49 5.66
C PHE A 136 -6.16 14.65 6.40
N ASN A 137 -5.83 15.86 5.99
CA ASN A 137 -6.55 17.06 6.40
C ASN A 137 -7.18 17.71 5.16
N ASN A 138 -8.49 17.90 5.22
CA ASN A 138 -9.30 18.51 4.16
C ASN A 138 -9.50 20.03 4.35
N GLU A 139 -8.83 20.65 5.32
CA GLU A 139 -8.90 22.09 5.55
C GLU A 139 -8.51 22.88 4.29
N VAL A 140 -9.38 23.83 3.92
CA VAL A 140 -9.30 24.61 2.68
C VAL A 140 -7.97 25.36 2.52
N CYS A 141 -7.36 25.77 3.64
CA CYS A 141 -6.18 26.61 3.65
C CYS A 141 -4.85 25.84 3.60
N ASN A 142 -4.82 24.56 4.01
CA ASN A 142 -3.60 23.75 4.02
C ASN A 142 -3.89 22.25 3.91
N PRO A 143 -4.46 21.77 2.78
CA PRO A 143 -4.74 20.35 2.63
C PRO A 143 -3.46 19.54 2.48
N TYR A 144 -3.39 18.44 3.21
CA TYR A 144 -2.27 17.49 3.14
C TYR A 144 -2.77 16.05 3.27
N ALA A 145 -1.97 15.13 2.75
CA ALA A 145 -2.17 13.70 2.94
C ALA A 145 -0.83 13.03 3.24
N ARG A 146 -0.84 12.10 4.20
CA ARG A 146 0.34 11.41 4.70
C ARG A 146 0.06 9.93 4.80
N TRP A 147 1.04 9.14 4.40
CA TRP A 147 1.00 7.70 4.52
C TRP A 147 2.24 7.22 5.24
N THR A 148 2.04 6.35 6.22
CA THR A 148 3.11 5.62 6.87
C THR A 148 2.82 4.13 6.77
N ALA A 149 3.86 3.34 6.53
CA ALA A 149 3.75 1.89 6.56
C ALA A 149 4.96 1.28 7.26
N SER A 150 4.73 0.22 8.04
CA SER A 150 5.80 -0.60 8.61
C SER A 150 5.55 -2.07 8.31
N VAL A 151 6.62 -2.79 8.03
CA VAL A 151 6.69 -4.25 8.04
C VAL A 151 7.64 -4.64 9.15
N VAL A 152 7.11 -5.33 10.14
CA VAL A 152 7.84 -5.82 11.30
C VAL A 152 7.84 -7.33 11.23
N ILE A 153 9.04 -7.93 11.23
CA ILE A 153 9.22 -9.38 11.19
C ILE A 153 10.09 -9.72 12.39
N LEU A 154 9.55 -10.48 13.34
CA LEU A 154 10.20 -10.79 14.60
C LEU A 154 9.86 -12.22 15.06
N PRO A 155 10.65 -12.82 15.95
CA PRO A 155 10.24 -14.03 16.64
C PRO A 155 8.90 -13.82 17.35
N THR A 156 8.00 -14.80 17.36
CA THR A 156 6.64 -14.59 17.93
C THR A 156 6.68 -14.24 19.42
N TYR A 157 7.60 -14.82 20.20
CA TYR A 157 7.77 -14.49 21.63
C TYR A 157 8.14 -13.01 21.87
N ASP A 158 8.83 -12.37 20.91
CA ASP A 158 9.23 -10.96 21.00
C ASP A 158 8.04 -10.01 20.83
N LEU A 159 6.88 -10.51 20.36
CA LEU A 159 5.64 -9.75 20.24
C LEU A 159 4.90 -9.70 21.59
N GLU A 160 4.90 -10.81 22.32
CA GLU A 160 4.28 -10.94 23.65
C GLU A 160 4.95 -10.03 24.68
N ILE A 161 6.25 -9.78 24.54
CA ILE A 161 7.00 -8.87 25.43
C ILE A 161 6.66 -7.39 25.16
N LEU A 162 6.13 -7.04 23.97
CA LEU A 162 5.83 -5.66 23.61
C LEU A 162 4.50 -5.15 24.18
N SER A 163 3.58 -6.04 24.56
CA SER A 163 2.31 -5.63 25.20
C SER A 163 2.48 -5.15 26.64
N ASP A 164 3.58 -5.52 27.30
CA ASP A 164 3.78 -5.33 28.74
C ASP A 164 4.62 -4.09 29.08
N ASP A 165 5.22 -3.44 28.08
CA ASP A 165 6.12 -2.31 28.29
C ASP A 165 5.29 -1.02 28.46
N ASP A 166 5.25 -0.43 29.65
CA ASP A 166 4.35 0.68 30.02
C ASP A 166 4.91 2.06 29.63
N ASP A 167 5.98 2.10 28.83
CA ASP A 167 6.65 3.34 28.48
C ASP A 167 5.76 4.23 27.60
N ARG A 168 5.02 5.12 28.26
CA ARG A 168 4.48 6.37 27.74
C ARG A 168 5.63 7.34 27.46
N ASP A 169 6.50 6.93 26.55
CA ASP A 169 7.54 7.80 26.02
C ASP A 169 6.85 8.95 25.29
N SER A 170 6.84 10.11 25.95
CA SER A 170 6.28 11.38 25.49
C SER A 170 7.04 11.87 24.25
N VAL A 171 6.72 11.28 23.10
CA VAL A 171 7.14 11.85 21.82
C VAL A 171 6.60 13.27 21.78
N ASN A 172 7.48 14.24 21.55
CA ASN A 172 7.07 15.63 21.46
C ASN A 172 6.12 15.80 20.25
N MET A 173 4.82 15.69 20.52
CA MET A 173 3.72 15.72 19.55
C MET A 173 3.75 16.97 18.66
N ARG A 174 4.46 18.04 19.06
CA ARG A 174 4.62 19.26 18.26
C ARG A 174 5.34 19.06 16.92
N TYR A 175 6.03 17.93 16.72
CA TYR A 175 6.81 17.64 15.50
C TYR A 175 6.43 16.33 14.80
N VAL A 176 5.44 15.60 15.34
CA VAL A 176 4.97 14.34 14.76
C VAL A 176 3.87 14.64 13.76
N ASP A 177 3.90 13.98 12.61
CA ASP A 177 2.93 14.24 11.55
C ASP A 177 1.55 13.65 11.80
N ILE A 178 1.52 12.50 12.47
CA ILE A 178 0.34 11.68 12.76
C ILE A 178 0.40 11.33 14.24
N SER A 179 -0.53 11.88 15.03
CA SER A 179 -0.71 11.46 16.41
C SER A 179 -1.58 10.21 16.43
N PHE A 180 -1.05 9.12 16.97
CA PHE A 180 -1.79 7.87 17.13
C PHE A 180 -1.29 7.12 18.37
N GLU A 181 -2.17 6.29 18.92
CA GLU A 181 -1.84 5.30 19.92
C GLU A 181 -1.75 3.93 19.25
N ASP A 182 -0.58 3.30 19.42
CA ASP A 182 -0.32 1.96 18.91
C ASP A 182 -0.22 0.99 20.09
N PRO A 183 -1.23 0.13 20.31
CA PRO A 183 -1.22 -0.87 21.38
C PRO A 183 -0.02 -1.81 21.34
N LEU A 184 0.48 -2.13 20.15
CA LEU A 184 1.62 -3.04 19.94
C LEU A 184 2.97 -2.32 19.90
N LYS A 185 2.98 -0.98 19.82
CA LYS A 185 4.19 -0.14 19.75
C LYS A 185 5.16 -0.57 18.62
N ILE A 186 4.63 -1.06 17.51
CA ILE A 186 5.39 -1.59 16.35
C ILE A 186 5.32 -0.69 15.12
N HIS A 187 4.52 0.38 15.15
CA HIS A 187 4.49 1.38 14.10
C HIS A 187 5.26 2.64 14.52
N PRO A 188 6.29 3.05 13.76
CA PRO A 188 7.10 4.19 14.13
C PRO A 188 6.37 5.50 13.80
N TYR A 189 6.55 6.51 14.63
CA TYR A 189 6.07 7.85 14.30
C TYR A 189 6.95 8.47 13.23
N HIS A 190 6.31 9.11 12.25
CA HIS A 190 7.00 9.84 11.18
C HIS A 190 6.89 11.35 11.42
N ALA A 191 8.02 12.04 11.30
CA ALA A 191 8.11 13.49 11.35
C ALA A 191 8.62 14.01 10.00
N SER A 192 7.70 14.42 9.12
CA SER A 192 7.94 14.84 7.72
C SER A 192 8.89 16.02 7.68
N ARG A 193 8.63 17.03 8.51
CA ARG A 193 9.46 18.23 8.64
C ARG A 193 10.91 17.90 9.02
N LEU A 194 11.11 16.90 9.88
CA LEU A 194 12.43 16.45 10.32
C LEU A 194 13.01 15.32 9.45
N ARG A 195 12.21 14.77 8.54
CA ARG A 195 12.53 13.61 7.70
C ARG A 195 13.04 12.40 8.50
N LYS A 196 12.44 12.16 9.66
CA LYS A 196 12.88 11.15 10.62
C LYS A 196 11.72 10.26 11.05
N PHE A 197 12.05 9.00 11.30
CA PHE A 197 11.21 8.09 12.06
C PHE A 197 11.74 8.06 13.50
N SER A 198 10.84 8.08 14.48
CA SER A 198 11.16 7.80 15.87
C SER A 198 10.74 6.37 16.24
N LYS A 199 11.23 5.86 17.38
CA LYS A 199 10.92 4.51 17.89
C LYS A 199 11.26 3.35 16.93
N LEU A 200 12.22 3.55 16.02
CA LEU A 200 12.73 2.46 15.19
C LEU A 200 13.56 1.48 16.03
N THR A 201 13.07 0.25 16.16
CA THR A 201 13.78 -0.86 16.80
C THR A 201 14.46 -1.76 15.76
N SER A 202 15.21 -2.77 16.22
CA SER A 202 15.76 -3.83 15.36
C SER A 202 14.69 -4.64 14.62
N LYS A 203 13.47 -4.68 15.14
CA LYS A 203 12.33 -5.46 14.63
C LYS A 203 11.74 -4.91 13.31
N HIS A 204 12.04 -3.65 12.99
CA HIS A 204 11.51 -2.98 11.80
C HIS A 204 12.30 -3.35 10.53
N THR A 205 11.78 -4.30 9.75
CA THR A 205 12.37 -4.76 8.48
C THR A 205 12.21 -3.74 7.37
N PHE A 206 11.06 -3.09 7.28
CA PHE A 206 10.77 -2.04 6.30
C PHE A 206 9.87 -0.97 6.91
N VAL A 207 10.20 0.29 6.65
CA VAL A 207 9.37 1.44 7.05
C VAL A 207 9.35 2.45 5.91
N LEU A 208 8.16 2.95 5.60
CA LEU A 208 7.87 3.89 4.53
C LEU A 208 7.09 5.09 5.08
N GLY A 209 7.44 6.27 4.62
CA GLY A 209 6.76 7.53 4.91
C GLY A 209 6.65 8.36 3.64
N ILE A 210 5.44 8.78 3.32
CA ILE A 210 5.08 9.56 2.14
C ILE A 210 4.23 10.74 2.59
N ASN A 211 4.53 11.93 2.06
CA ASN A 211 3.77 13.13 2.33
C ASN A 211 3.45 13.84 1.02
N ALA A 212 2.23 14.38 0.94
CA ALA A 212 1.74 15.21 -0.13
C ALA A 212 1.21 16.51 0.48
N ASN A 213 1.73 17.63 0.00
CA ASN A 213 1.13 18.94 0.26
C ASN A 213 0.41 19.39 -1.00
N THR A 214 -0.79 19.94 -0.85
CA THR A 214 -1.46 20.60 -1.96
C THR A 214 -1.06 22.07 -1.97
N ALA A 215 -0.52 22.53 -3.10
CA ALA A 215 -0.18 23.93 -3.31
C ALA A 215 -1.25 24.62 -4.15
N THR A 216 -2.52 24.56 -3.76
CA THR A 216 -3.60 25.48 -4.18
C THR A 216 -4.92 25.02 -3.58
N GLY A 217 -5.64 25.96 -2.94
CA GLY A 217 -6.83 25.71 -2.14
C GLY A 217 -7.88 24.78 -2.75
N GLY A 218 -8.24 23.75 -1.97
CA GLY A 218 -9.56 23.13 -1.99
C GLY A 218 -9.92 22.17 -3.12
N SER A 219 -8.99 21.76 -4.01
CA SER A 219 -9.32 20.75 -5.05
C SER A 219 -8.24 19.68 -5.17
N TRP A 220 -8.61 18.44 -4.83
CA TRP A 220 -7.80 17.20 -4.79
C TRP A 220 -7.27 16.69 -6.14
N GLU A 221 -6.97 17.58 -7.09
CA GLU A 221 -6.56 17.21 -8.44
C GLU A 221 -5.44 18.07 -9.05
N GLY A 222 -4.94 19.06 -8.32
CA GLY A 222 -3.77 19.83 -8.74
C GLY A 222 -2.49 19.21 -8.22
N GLY A 223 -1.73 18.53 -9.09
CA GLY A 223 -0.38 17.99 -8.89
C GLY A 223 0.12 17.99 -7.45
N ASP A 224 -0.17 16.91 -6.73
CA ASP A 224 0.37 16.69 -5.39
C ASP A 224 1.86 17.03 -5.39
N ILE A 225 2.26 17.99 -4.56
CA ILE A 225 3.67 18.24 -4.35
C ILE A 225 4.14 17.14 -3.41
N TRP A 226 4.50 16.03 -4.04
CA TRP A 226 5.07 14.88 -3.35
C TRP A 226 6.38 15.27 -2.71
N GLU A 227 6.45 15.16 -1.39
CA GLU A 227 7.72 15.23 -0.71
C GLU A 227 8.56 14.00 -1.02
N PRO A 228 9.90 14.08 -0.86
CA PRO A 228 10.76 12.91 -1.00
C PRO A 228 10.29 11.76 -0.11
N ILE A 229 10.14 10.57 -0.71
CA ILE A 229 9.79 9.38 0.06
C ILE A 229 10.89 9.03 1.07
N HIS A 230 10.47 8.66 2.28
CA HIS A 230 11.37 8.24 3.35
C HIS A 230 11.25 6.74 3.56
N ILE A 231 12.37 6.03 3.41
CA ILE A 231 12.42 4.59 3.57
C ILE A 231 13.57 4.22 4.51
N LYS A 232 13.28 3.38 5.50
CA LYS A 232 14.26 2.72 6.37
C LYS A 232 14.06 1.21 6.29
N VAL A 233 15.16 0.47 6.24
CA VAL A 233 15.16 -0.98 6.04
C VAL A 233 16.20 -1.66 6.92
N ARG A 234 15.93 -2.92 7.26
CA ARG A 234 16.87 -3.86 7.85
C ARG A 234 16.76 -5.21 7.14
N SER A 235 17.81 -6.03 7.27
CA SER A 235 17.76 -7.41 6.79
C SER A 235 16.80 -8.23 7.68
N ALA A 236 16.12 -9.20 7.07
CA ALA A 236 15.33 -10.22 7.76
C ALA A 236 16.09 -11.55 7.92
N ASP A 237 17.38 -11.61 7.57
CA ASP A 237 18.16 -12.87 7.53
C ASP A 237 18.24 -13.55 8.90
N TYR A 238 18.44 -12.77 9.97
CA TYR A 238 18.45 -13.32 11.33
C TYR A 238 17.12 -14.04 11.62
N VAL A 239 16.00 -13.40 11.33
CA VAL A 239 14.67 -13.98 11.63
C VAL A 239 14.36 -15.16 10.72
N ALA A 240 14.76 -15.11 9.45
CA ALA A 240 14.64 -16.25 8.54
C ALA A 240 15.46 -17.46 9.03
N SER A 241 16.68 -17.22 9.54
CA SER A 241 17.53 -18.30 10.05
C SER A 241 16.94 -19.04 11.25
N LEU A 242 16.11 -18.37 12.07
CA LEU A 242 15.42 -19.00 13.20
C LEU A 242 14.41 -20.05 12.77
N LEU A 243 13.81 -19.91 11.58
CA LEU A 243 12.83 -20.88 11.10
C LEU A 243 13.48 -22.21 10.67
N GLU A 244 14.81 -22.25 10.52
CA GLU A 244 15.57 -23.45 10.11
C GLU A 244 15.07 -24.09 8.80
N ILE A 245 14.36 -23.31 7.96
CA ILE A 245 13.90 -23.76 6.66
C ILE A 245 15.08 -23.69 5.68
N PRO A 246 15.45 -24.80 5.02
CA PRO A 246 16.53 -24.81 4.04
C PRO A 246 16.30 -23.74 2.95
N GLU A 247 17.37 -23.03 2.58
CA GLU A 247 17.39 -22.03 1.51
C GLU A 247 16.51 -20.78 1.74
N LEU A 248 15.73 -20.73 2.83
CA LEU A 248 14.95 -19.55 3.19
C LEU A 248 15.87 -18.43 3.71
N THR A 249 16.12 -17.45 2.86
CA THR A 249 16.85 -16.22 3.21
C THR A 249 15.90 -15.13 3.71
N GLY A 250 16.45 -14.06 4.30
CA GLY A 250 15.65 -12.88 4.68
C GLY A 250 14.99 -12.20 3.48
N ASP A 251 15.61 -12.27 2.30
CA ASP A 251 15.05 -11.80 1.04
C ASP A 251 13.76 -12.56 0.67
N LEU A 252 13.84 -13.89 0.72
CA LEU A 252 12.70 -14.77 0.42
C LEU A 252 11.61 -14.65 1.47
N LEU A 253 11.96 -14.55 2.75
CA LEU A 253 11.00 -14.30 3.83
C LEU A 253 10.26 -12.98 3.61
N PHE A 254 10.97 -11.90 3.26
CA PHE A 254 10.32 -10.61 3.01
C PHE A 254 9.41 -10.65 1.77
N LYS A 255 9.81 -11.33 0.68
CA LYS A 255 8.95 -11.56 -0.48
C LYS A 255 7.70 -12.36 -0.11
N TYR A 256 7.86 -13.43 0.67
CA TYR A 256 6.76 -14.29 1.11
C TYR A 256 5.71 -13.50 1.91
N VAL A 257 6.16 -12.68 2.86
CA VAL A 257 5.28 -11.78 3.63
C VAL A 257 4.47 -10.86 2.72
N LEU A 258 5.09 -10.26 1.71
CA LEU A 258 4.40 -9.39 0.75
C LEU A 258 3.44 -10.18 -0.17
N ASP A 259 3.77 -11.42 -0.52
CA ASP A 259 2.93 -12.30 -1.34
C ASP A 259 1.66 -12.74 -0.59
N CYS A 260 1.79 -13.07 0.70
CA CYS A 260 0.68 -13.42 1.58
C CYS A 260 -0.22 -12.22 1.87
N LEU A 261 0.37 -11.09 2.27
CA LEU A 261 -0.38 -9.96 2.84
C LEU A 261 -0.80 -8.90 1.80
N LYS A 262 -0.14 -8.86 0.64
CA LYS A 262 -0.45 -7.99 -0.51
C LYS A 262 -0.82 -6.55 -0.11
N PRO A 263 0.09 -5.84 0.59
CA PRO A 263 -0.22 -4.54 1.16
C PRO A 263 -0.43 -3.48 0.07
N ILE A 264 -1.44 -2.62 0.24
CA ILE A 264 -1.77 -1.53 -0.69
C ILE A 264 -1.95 -0.24 0.11
N LEU A 265 -1.30 0.84 -0.34
CA LEU A 265 -1.56 2.17 0.20
C LEU A 265 -2.82 2.76 -0.47
N THR A 266 -3.83 3.07 0.33
CA THR A 266 -5.09 3.66 -0.13
C THR A 266 -4.90 5.09 -0.66
N ASN A 267 -5.93 5.64 -1.32
CA ASN A 267 -5.99 7.05 -1.74
C ASN A 267 -4.77 7.55 -2.55
N ASN A 268 -4.30 6.73 -3.50
CA ASN A 268 -3.14 7.01 -4.35
C ASN A 268 -1.77 7.03 -3.63
N GLY A 269 -1.68 6.60 -2.37
CA GLY A 269 -0.43 6.58 -1.60
C GLY A 269 0.71 5.76 -2.23
N ASP A 270 0.39 4.77 -3.07
CA ASP A 270 1.41 4.01 -3.81
C ASP A 270 2.03 4.78 -5.00
N THR A 271 1.39 5.86 -5.45
CA THR A 271 1.79 6.60 -6.66
C THR A 271 3.22 7.13 -6.58
N PRO A 272 3.65 7.79 -5.48
CA PRO A 272 5.01 8.30 -5.35
C PRO A 272 6.05 7.17 -5.32
N LEU A 273 5.71 6.06 -4.64
CA LEU A 273 6.57 4.89 -4.58
C LEU A 273 6.75 4.27 -5.97
N LYS A 274 5.66 4.09 -6.72
CA LYS A 274 5.67 3.60 -8.11
C LYS A 274 6.49 4.50 -9.02
N HIS A 275 6.30 5.82 -8.96
CA HIS A 275 7.09 6.77 -9.74
C HIS A 275 8.59 6.72 -9.40
N TRP A 276 8.92 6.62 -8.11
CA TRP A 276 10.31 6.50 -7.67
C TRP A 276 10.95 5.21 -8.18
N ILE A 277 10.26 4.07 -8.09
CA ILE A 277 10.72 2.78 -8.63
C ILE A 277 10.90 2.86 -10.15
N ASN A 278 9.95 3.42 -10.89
CA ASN A 278 10.06 3.59 -12.34
C ASN A 278 11.26 4.46 -12.72
N LYS A 279 11.55 5.50 -11.95
CA LYS A 279 12.75 6.33 -12.13
C LYS A 279 14.04 5.54 -11.88
N LEU A 280 14.06 4.64 -10.90
CA LEU A 280 15.20 3.75 -10.66
C LEU A 280 15.39 2.75 -11.82
N LYS A 281 14.30 2.16 -12.32
CA LYS A 281 14.29 1.28 -13.50
C LYS A 281 14.83 2.00 -14.75
N GLY A 282 14.32 3.19 -15.04
CA GLY A 282 14.76 4.01 -16.18
C GLY A 282 16.23 4.44 -16.10
N LYS A 283 16.82 4.46 -14.91
CA LYS A 283 18.26 4.71 -14.70
C LYS A 283 19.12 3.45 -14.72
N GLY A 284 18.52 2.26 -14.90
CA GLY A 284 19.21 0.98 -14.78
C GLY A 284 19.69 0.66 -13.35
N ALA A 285 19.17 1.36 -12.34
CA ALA A 285 19.59 1.17 -10.94
C ALA A 285 18.93 -0.06 -10.28
N ILE A 286 17.80 -0.50 -10.83
CA ILE A 286 17.15 -1.77 -10.51
C ILE A 286 16.66 -2.42 -11.83
N PRO A 287 16.55 -3.76 -11.89
CA PRO A 287 16.05 -4.46 -13.07
C PRO A 287 14.62 -4.05 -13.45
N ILE A 288 14.33 -4.08 -14.76
CA ILE A 288 12.97 -3.81 -15.28
C ILE A 288 12.05 -5.02 -14.99
N GLU A 289 12.62 -6.22 -15.07
CA GLU A 289 12.03 -7.53 -14.79
C GLU A 289 12.92 -8.30 -13.78
N PRO A 290 12.40 -9.26 -13.00
CA PRO A 290 11.03 -9.78 -12.94
C PRO A 290 10.07 -8.85 -12.19
N LYS A 291 8.75 -8.97 -12.43
CA LYS A 291 7.71 -8.24 -11.70
C LYS A 291 7.76 -8.64 -10.23
N GLN A 292 7.96 -7.67 -9.35
CA GLN A 292 7.96 -7.87 -7.89
C GLN A 292 7.09 -6.80 -7.23
N HIS A 293 6.72 -7.02 -5.97
CA HIS A 293 5.98 -6.04 -5.21
C HIS A 293 6.78 -4.71 -5.13
N PRO A 294 6.15 -3.53 -5.30
CA PRO A 294 6.84 -2.24 -5.22
C PRO A 294 7.68 -2.08 -3.94
N TRP A 295 7.16 -2.56 -2.81
CA TRP A 295 7.84 -2.47 -1.53
C TRP A 295 9.12 -3.33 -1.48
N TYR A 296 9.13 -4.47 -2.18
CA TYR A 296 10.33 -5.30 -2.31
C TYR A 296 11.44 -4.57 -3.07
N TYR A 297 11.14 -3.95 -4.22
CA TYR A 297 12.15 -3.17 -4.95
C TYR A 297 12.71 -2.04 -4.08
N ALA A 298 11.85 -1.36 -3.33
CA ALA A 298 12.23 -0.30 -2.43
C ALA A 298 13.13 -0.79 -1.29
N TRP A 299 12.75 -1.93 -0.70
CA TRP A 299 13.50 -2.57 0.37
C TRP A 299 14.89 -2.99 -0.09
N ASN A 300 14.96 -3.81 -1.16
CA ASN A 300 16.19 -4.35 -1.70
C ASN A 300 17.16 -3.25 -2.18
N TYR A 301 16.65 -2.22 -2.87
CA TYR A 301 17.47 -1.09 -3.31
C TYR A 301 18.10 -0.32 -2.13
N LYS A 302 17.34 -0.11 -1.05
CA LYS A 302 17.83 0.59 0.13
C LYS A 302 18.78 -0.25 0.96
N LEU A 303 18.57 -1.56 1.01
CA LEU A 303 19.43 -2.50 1.73
C LEU A 303 20.81 -2.54 1.07
N ASN A 304 20.87 -2.72 -0.25
CA ASN A 304 22.13 -2.82 -1.00
C ASN A 304 22.91 -1.49 -1.11
N ARG A 305 22.28 -0.34 -0.90
CA ARG A 305 22.99 0.95 -0.81
C ARG A 305 23.67 1.19 0.53
N LYS A 306 23.30 0.47 1.59
CA LYS A 306 24.03 0.57 2.87
C LYS A 306 25.35 -0.19 2.83
N SER A 307 25.50 -1.13 1.89
CA SER A 307 26.68 -1.97 1.71
C SER A 307 27.72 -1.39 0.73
N LYS A 308 27.53 -0.15 0.26
CA LYS A 308 28.48 0.62 -0.55
C LYS A 308 28.84 1.92 0.17
#